data_AF-A0AA37PA57-F1
#
_entry.id   AF-A0AA37PA57-F1
#
_cell.length_a   1.000
_cell.length_b   1.000
_cell.length_c   1.000
_cell.angle_alpha   90.00
_cell.angle_beta   90.00
_cell.angle_gamma   90.00
#
_symmetry.space_group_name_H-M   'P 1'
#
loop_
_entity.id
_entity.type
_entity.pdbx_description
1 polymer ?
#
loop_
_entity_poly.entity_id
_entity_poly.type
_entity_poly.pdbx_seq_one_letter_code
_entity_poly.pdbx_strand_id
1 'polypeptide(L)'
;MEEKADTQEYLSRVVKAGFMMQEGGYSKKEIDLTTDVLGGMAPDGSPTIQTRANYPRYLRVEQGTWAALIRTTRNAQEAWALFKNPPEPGMRPTFDVYWELMVKLAAEPADPGHHNLPGDGREVFPFNDRNFSDFEKARTTPPSIPKLIEEMSNAGVAIRGRTLAWLLRQAPNIETALEYTNHSSLDETLKSNLRWCLKEYQRPPSNPSTKLPPPTNLPRDILHAVIDFVCRLQPNRTANTPDSLPNYKLYPIHHALRLAQTGWKSAHASGRAPWESIMLALGRPNIMVSNNVPRDNDIEVMNMALKVLEKAEEHSALSLSMFDSFAQAVRKAVYSRLPILLERASSTSTILPEDEEFMSLYQAQSTELGIPNGPHVFRKADSANDVSGSWRQILTPVFQSRQERDKLQTPCNIVQEASERLRAAWRVLSTKASARQPYVDPRVTASHINGYMRTLAAIGDLEEMVLLLCWVVRDWAPTAAGDLSLADARRLSRAVIVFRAFAEPLLDESIVASLREELEMHSEEGGPVHWPTNQEVEQYIEGDEWGNHQNLHEVIKLAAASGQEQLKQEHQLLGTERYEDVARSWGSCKTR
;
A
#
# COMPACT_ATOMS: atom_id res chain seq x y z
N MET A 1 -15.05 7.80 41.43
CA MET A 1 -15.43 6.88 42.53
C MET A 1 -14.50 5.67 42.43
N GLU A 2 -13.20 5.84 42.71
CA GLU A 2 -12.15 4.78 42.53
C GLU A 2 -11.14 4.74 43.69
N GLU A 3 -11.31 5.53 44.75
CA GLU A 3 -10.35 5.64 45.87
C GLU A 3 -10.43 4.52 46.92
N LYS A 4 -11.12 3.40 46.64
CA LYS A 4 -11.34 2.32 47.64
C LYS A 4 -10.83 0.93 47.25
N ALA A 5 -10.30 0.75 46.03
CA ALA A 5 -9.70 -0.52 45.64
C ALA A 5 -8.28 -0.62 46.20
N ASP A 6 -7.95 -1.77 46.81
CA ASP A 6 -6.61 -2.04 47.31
C ASP A 6 -5.61 -2.02 46.15
N THR A 7 -4.42 -1.45 46.34
CA THR A 7 -3.40 -1.32 45.28
C THR A 7 -3.02 -2.69 44.70
N GLN A 8 -3.18 -3.76 45.49
CA GLN A 8 -3.00 -5.14 45.05
C GLN A 8 -4.04 -5.64 44.03
N GLU A 9 -5.25 -5.06 43.99
CA GLU A 9 -6.28 -5.45 43.02
C GLU A 9 -5.86 -5.08 41.59
N TYR A 10 -5.11 -3.99 41.44
CA TYR A 10 -4.58 -3.49 40.17
C TYR A 10 -3.27 -4.15 39.74
N LEU A 11 -2.78 -5.18 40.45
CA LEU A 11 -1.57 -5.92 40.05
C LEU A 11 -1.92 -7.07 39.11
N SER A 12 -1.05 -7.33 38.13
CA SER A 12 -1.24 -8.46 37.23
C SER A 12 -1.15 -9.79 37.98
N ARG A 13 -1.73 -10.85 37.39
CA ARG A 13 -1.63 -12.22 37.93
C ARG A 13 -0.18 -12.67 38.10
N VAL A 14 0.72 -12.17 37.26
CA VAL A 14 2.13 -12.55 37.30
C VAL A 14 2.82 -11.94 38.51
N VAL A 15 2.53 -10.67 38.85
CA VAL A 15 3.04 -10.04 40.08
C VAL A 15 2.55 -10.79 41.32
N LYS A 16 1.25 -11.16 41.33
CA LYS A 16 0.66 -11.93 42.44
C LYS A 16 1.33 -13.30 42.60
N ALA A 17 1.62 -13.98 41.50
CA ALA A 17 2.40 -15.23 41.53
C ALA A 17 3.82 -15.01 42.05
N GLY A 18 4.45 -13.87 41.73
CA GLY A 18 5.74 -13.45 42.28
C GLY A 18 5.73 -13.29 43.79
N PHE A 19 4.63 -12.79 44.39
CA PHE A 19 4.47 -12.75 45.84
C PHE A 19 4.35 -14.16 46.45
N MET A 20 3.51 -15.02 45.87
CA MET A 20 3.35 -16.41 46.33
C MET A 20 4.68 -17.18 46.28
N MET A 21 5.51 -16.90 45.26
CA MET A 21 6.86 -17.46 45.14
C MET A 21 7.76 -17.03 46.31
N GLN A 22 7.74 -15.75 46.69
CA GLN A 22 8.51 -15.25 47.83
C GLN A 22 8.00 -15.78 49.16
N GLU A 23 6.68 -15.87 49.34
CA GLU A 23 6.04 -16.49 50.51
C GLU A 23 6.42 -17.97 50.65
N GLY A 24 6.60 -18.66 49.53
CA GLY A 24 7.12 -20.02 49.46
C GLY A 24 8.63 -20.16 49.74
N GLY A 25 9.34 -19.05 50.02
CA GLY A 25 10.76 -19.04 50.37
C GLY A 25 11.73 -18.92 49.18
N TYR A 26 11.25 -18.67 47.96
CA TYR A 26 12.10 -18.48 46.79
C TYR A 26 12.50 -17.01 46.62
N SER A 27 13.78 -16.75 46.42
CA SER A 27 14.27 -15.39 46.16
C SER A 27 13.96 -14.93 44.73
N LYS A 28 13.60 -13.65 44.59
CA LYS A 28 13.43 -13.00 43.28
C LYS A 28 14.79 -12.81 42.60
N LYS A 29 14.82 -13.07 41.30
CA LYS A 29 15.93 -12.75 40.39
C LYS A 29 15.60 -11.47 39.61
N GLU A 30 16.58 -10.93 38.90
CA GLU A 30 16.40 -9.73 38.06
C GLU A 30 15.25 -9.89 37.06
N ILE A 31 15.07 -11.09 36.50
CA ILE A 31 13.97 -11.39 35.58
C ILE A 31 12.60 -11.28 36.26
N ASP A 32 12.50 -11.66 37.54
CA ASP A 32 11.26 -11.60 38.29
C ASP A 32 10.91 -10.14 38.59
N LEU A 33 11.90 -9.33 38.97
CA LEU A 33 11.75 -7.88 39.15
C LEU A 33 11.34 -7.16 37.85
N THR A 34 11.96 -7.52 36.73
CA THR A 34 11.58 -6.99 35.41
C THR A 34 10.14 -7.35 35.07
N THR A 35 9.75 -8.58 35.38
CA THR A 35 8.39 -9.08 35.13
C THR A 35 7.37 -8.39 36.02
N ASP A 36 7.72 -8.10 37.28
CA ASP A 36 6.88 -7.34 38.21
C ASP A 36 6.64 -5.92 37.69
N VAL A 37 7.69 -5.25 37.22
CA VAL A 37 7.61 -3.89 36.65
C VAL A 37 6.66 -3.87 35.46
N LEU A 38 6.82 -4.80 34.52
CA LEU A 38 5.93 -4.91 33.35
C LEU A 38 4.51 -5.32 33.73
N GLY A 39 4.36 -6.00 34.87
CA GLY A 39 3.10 -6.46 35.45
C GLY A 39 2.41 -5.46 36.38
N GLY A 40 2.96 -4.25 36.54
CA GLY A 40 2.32 -3.15 37.27
C GLY A 40 2.95 -2.76 38.60
N MET A 41 4.14 -3.26 38.95
CA MET A 41 4.80 -2.94 40.22
C MET A 41 6.30 -2.67 40.09
N ALA A 42 6.73 -1.47 40.46
CA ALA A 42 8.15 -1.09 40.53
C ALA A 42 8.87 -1.72 41.75
N PRO A 43 10.22 -1.75 41.76
CA PRO A 43 10.99 -2.31 42.88
C PRO A 43 10.77 -1.63 44.23
N ASP A 44 10.35 -0.37 44.25
CA ASP A 44 9.99 0.39 45.44
C ASP A 44 8.54 0.16 45.91
N GLY A 45 7.80 -0.71 45.21
CA GLY A 45 6.39 -1.01 45.46
C GLY A 45 5.40 -0.02 44.85
N SER A 46 5.88 1.02 44.15
CA SER A 46 5.00 1.96 43.45
C SER A 46 4.35 1.33 42.22
N PRO A 47 3.11 1.75 41.86
CA PRO A 47 2.43 1.20 40.69
C PRO A 47 3.08 1.66 39.39
N THR A 48 3.17 0.76 38.42
CA THR A 48 3.62 1.05 37.04
C THR A 48 2.50 0.75 36.04
N ILE A 49 2.64 1.25 34.80
CA ILE A 49 1.68 0.91 33.75
C ILE A 49 1.89 -0.53 33.30
N GLN A 50 0.83 -1.33 33.43
CA GLN A 50 0.84 -2.72 32.99
C GLN A 50 0.95 -2.83 31.47
N THR A 51 1.95 -3.55 30.96
CA THR A 51 2.06 -3.79 29.51
C THR A 51 1.36 -5.09 29.12
N ARG A 52 0.22 -5.01 28.41
CA ARG A 52 -0.60 -6.17 28.01
C ARG A 52 -0.14 -6.80 26.69
N ALA A 53 1.17 -6.90 26.51
CA ALA A 53 1.79 -7.48 25.33
C ALA A 53 2.74 -8.62 25.72
N ASN A 54 3.13 -9.46 24.75
CA ASN A 54 4.16 -10.48 24.97
C ASN A 54 5.41 -9.84 25.61
N TYR A 55 5.77 -10.32 26.81
CA TYR A 55 6.95 -9.85 27.55
C TYR A 55 8.17 -9.86 26.63
N PRO A 56 8.84 -8.71 26.42
CA PRO A 56 9.91 -8.64 25.44
C PRO A 56 11.09 -9.49 25.88
N ARG A 57 11.39 -10.57 25.13
CA ARG A 57 12.48 -11.49 25.47
C ARG A 57 13.85 -10.81 25.54
N TYR A 58 14.03 -9.66 24.90
CA TYR A 58 15.27 -8.90 24.92
C TYR A 58 15.50 -8.13 26.23
N LEU A 59 14.48 -7.97 27.09
CA LEU A 59 14.66 -7.38 28.42
C LEU A 59 15.24 -8.38 29.44
N ARG A 60 15.58 -9.59 29.02
CA ARG A 60 16.31 -10.59 29.82
C ARG A 60 17.83 -10.34 29.76
N VAL A 61 18.22 -9.10 30.03
CA VAL A 61 19.59 -8.61 29.90
C VAL A 61 19.95 -7.78 31.12
N GLU A 62 21.23 -7.44 31.25
CA GLU A 62 21.74 -6.54 32.28
C GLU A 62 20.99 -5.20 32.27
N GLN A 63 20.50 -4.77 33.44
CA GLN A 63 19.66 -3.58 33.63
C GLN A 63 18.26 -3.70 33.00
N GLY A 64 17.76 -4.93 32.80
CA GLY A 64 16.43 -5.21 32.26
C GLY A 64 15.31 -4.54 33.07
N THR A 65 15.47 -4.46 34.39
CA THR A 65 14.55 -3.75 35.30
C THR A 65 14.46 -2.26 34.99
N TRP A 66 15.59 -1.59 34.71
CA TRP A 66 15.61 -0.16 34.39
C TRP A 66 14.98 0.13 33.02
N ALA A 67 15.30 -0.70 32.02
CA ALA A 67 14.65 -0.62 30.71
C ALA A 67 13.13 -0.86 30.80
N ALA A 68 12.69 -1.81 31.64
CA ALA A 68 11.28 -2.04 31.91
C ALA A 68 10.62 -0.82 32.58
N LEU A 69 11.26 -0.19 33.57
CA LEU A 69 10.74 1.02 34.22
C LEU A 69 10.48 2.14 33.20
N ILE A 70 11.42 2.37 32.28
CA ILE A 70 11.26 3.34 31.18
C ILE A 70 10.10 2.94 30.27
N ARG A 71 9.99 1.65 29.91
CA ARG A 71 8.91 1.15 29.06
C ARG A 71 7.53 1.38 29.66
N THR A 72 7.38 1.17 30.98
CA THR A 72 6.12 1.27 31.72
C THR A 72 5.72 2.70 32.11
N THR A 73 6.33 3.70 31.48
CA THR A 73 5.93 5.10 31.62
C THR A 73 4.83 5.49 30.64
N ARG A 74 4.05 6.52 31.02
CA ARG A 74 2.92 7.01 30.23
C ARG A 74 3.39 7.75 28.97
N ASN A 75 4.47 8.49 29.08
CA ASN A 75 4.97 9.42 28.06
C ASN A 75 6.49 9.57 28.11
N ALA A 76 7.01 10.35 27.15
CA ALA A 76 8.43 10.61 26.96
C ALA A 76 9.09 11.38 28.13
N GLN A 77 8.35 12.28 28.79
CA GLN A 77 8.84 13.09 29.92
C GLN A 77 9.08 12.23 31.17
N GLU A 78 8.13 11.35 31.50
CA GLU A 78 8.27 10.38 32.60
C GLU A 78 9.43 9.41 32.33
N ALA A 79 9.53 8.89 31.09
CA ALA A 79 10.64 8.05 30.66
C ALA A 79 11.99 8.74 30.85
N TRP A 80 12.09 10.01 30.48
CA TRP A 80 13.30 10.80 30.65
C TRP A 80 13.64 11.05 32.12
N ALA A 81 12.65 11.34 32.95
CA ALA A 81 12.86 11.48 34.40
C ALA A 81 13.43 10.19 35.01
N LEU A 82 12.89 9.02 34.64
CA LEU A 82 13.42 7.73 35.10
C LEU A 82 14.79 7.39 34.49
N PHE A 83 15.07 7.83 33.27
CA PHE A 83 16.40 7.69 32.66
C PHE A 83 17.45 8.54 33.37
N LYS A 84 17.09 9.71 33.91
CA LYS A 84 18.03 10.56 34.68
C LYS A 84 18.24 10.08 36.11
N ASN A 85 17.34 9.25 36.64
CA ASN A 85 17.40 8.72 38.00
C ASN A 85 17.49 7.18 37.96
N PRO A 86 18.69 6.61 37.73
CA PRO A 86 18.88 5.17 37.70
C PRO A 86 18.47 4.50 39.03
N PRO A 87 18.10 3.21 39.01
CA PRO A 87 17.78 2.46 40.23
C PRO A 87 18.91 2.46 41.27
N GLU A 88 20.17 2.45 40.79
CA GLU A 88 21.35 2.57 41.63
C GLU A 88 22.15 3.82 41.27
N PRO A 89 22.56 4.64 42.26
CA PRO A 89 23.37 5.83 42.02
C PRO A 89 24.67 5.52 41.25
N GLY A 90 24.94 6.29 40.19
CA GLY A 90 26.18 6.15 39.40
C GLY A 90 26.15 5.04 38.35
N MET A 91 25.07 4.26 38.25
CA MET A 91 24.88 3.26 37.19
C MET A 91 24.89 3.91 35.81
N ARG A 92 25.63 3.33 34.87
CA ARG A 92 25.68 3.77 33.46
C ARG A 92 24.65 3.02 32.64
N PRO A 93 23.83 3.69 31.80
CA PRO A 93 22.81 3.01 31.03
C PRO A 93 23.40 2.04 29.99
N THR A 94 22.88 0.82 29.92
CA THR A 94 23.16 -0.09 28.80
C THR A 94 22.42 0.32 27.53
N PHE A 95 22.79 -0.28 26.40
CA PHE A 95 22.10 -0.09 25.13
C PHE A 95 20.57 -0.32 25.24
N ASP A 96 20.16 -1.31 26.01
CA ASP A 96 18.75 -1.70 26.12
C ASP A 96 17.92 -0.64 26.89
N VAL A 97 18.54 0.06 27.84
CA VAL A 97 17.96 1.24 28.53
C VAL A 97 17.80 2.41 27.55
N TYR A 98 18.86 2.72 26.78
CA TYR A 98 18.78 3.75 25.72
C TYR A 98 17.73 3.41 24.66
N TRP A 99 17.59 2.13 24.29
CA TRP A 99 16.64 1.66 23.30
C TRP A 99 15.19 1.87 23.75
N GLU A 100 14.84 1.50 24.98
CA GLU A 100 13.47 1.74 25.47
C GLU A 100 13.14 3.23 25.54
N LEU A 101 14.11 4.07 25.90
CA LEU A 101 13.93 5.52 25.84
C LEU A 101 13.72 5.99 24.39
N MET A 102 14.59 5.62 23.45
CA MET A 102 14.45 5.99 22.03
C MET A 102 13.09 5.60 21.45
N VAL A 103 12.61 4.39 21.75
CA VAL A 103 11.29 3.92 21.30
C VAL A 103 10.17 4.75 21.92
N LYS A 104 10.30 5.15 23.19
CA LYS A 104 9.32 6.02 23.85
C LYS A 104 9.33 7.44 23.28
N LEU A 105 10.49 7.98 22.94
CA LEU A 105 10.62 9.31 22.30
C LEU A 105 10.02 9.35 20.90
N ALA A 106 10.09 8.24 20.16
CA ALA A 106 9.55 8.10 18.81
C ALA A 106 8.10 7.61 18.76
N ALA A 107 7.48 7.34 19.90
CA ALA A 107 6.12 6.82 19.95
C ALA A 107 5.10 7.93 19.68
N GLU A 108 4.16 7.65 18.78
CA GLU A 108 3.06 8.54 18.45
C GLU A 108 2.09 8.70 19.64
N PRO A 109 1.42 9.86 19.77
CA PRO A 109 0.35 10.03 20.74
C PRO A 109 -0.81 9.07 20.45
N ALA A 110 -1.43 8.57 21.52
CA ALA A 110 -2.62 7.72 21.40
C ALA A 110 -3.75 8.47 20.68
N ASP A 111 -4.37 7.82 19.70
CA ASP A 111 -5.51 8.37 18.97
C ASP A 111 -6.72 8.49 19.92
N PRO A 112 -7.29 9.69 20.12
CA PRO A 112 -8.47 9.89 20.95
C PRO A 112 -9.70 9.08 20.51
N GLY A 113 -9.76 8.66 19.24
CA GLY A 113 -10.83 7.83 18.68
C GLY A 113 -10.71 6.33 19.00
N HIS A 114 -9.56 5.88 19.50
CA HIS A 114 -9.32 4.50 19.89
C HIS A 114 -9.47 4.31 21.41
N HIS A 115 -10.08 3.20 21.83
CA HIS A 115 -10.26 2.86 23.26
C HIS A 115 -9.03 2.20 23.91
N ASN A 116 -7.83 2.54 23.44
CA ASN A 116 -6.59 1.99 23.97
C ASN A 116 -6.31 2.60 25.35
N LEU A 117 -5.98 1.76 26.31
CA LEU A 117 -5.48 2.20 27.61
C LEU A 117 -3.95 2.28 27.61
N PRO A 118 -3.34 3.08 28.51
CA PRO A 118 -1.90 3.05 28.71
C PRO A 118 -1.42 1.62 28.96
N GLY A 119 -0.46 1.18 28.14
CA GLY A 119 0.13 -0.16 28.20
C GLY A 119 -0.45 -1.20 27.24
N ASP A 120 -1.56 -0.90 26.54
CA ASP A 120 -2.07 -1.75 25.45
C ASP A 120 -1.17 -1.68 24.20
N GLY A 121 -0.58 -0.51 23.95
CA GLY A 121 0.30 -0.24 22.81
C GLY A 121 1.62 0.43 23.20
N ARG A 122 2.35 0.91 22.17
CA ARG A 122 3.55 1.74 22.35
C ARG A 122 3.24 3.23 22.43
N GLU A 123 2.01 3.61 22.14
CA GLU A 123 1.52 4.99 22.11
C GLU A 123 1.79 5.72 23.43
N VAL A 124 2.05 7.03 23.33
CA VAL A 124 2.20 7.90 24.50
C VAL A 124 0.88 8.57 24.83
N PHE A 125 0.59 8.70 26.11
CA PHE A 125 -0.63 9.34 26.59
C PHE A 125 -0.30 10.70 27.19
N PRO A 126 -1.00 11.77 26.78
CA PRO A 126 -0.72 13.10 27.30
C PRO A 126 -1.01 13.17 28.80
N PHE A 127 -0.29 14.05 29.49
CA PHE A 127 -0.61 14.45 30.86
C PHE A 127 -0.97 15.94 30.88
N ASN A 128 -1.69 16.38 31.89
CA ASN A 128 -2.07 17.78 32.01
C ASN A 128 -0.89 18.61 32.55
N ASP A 129 -0.26 19.38 31.67
CA ASP A 129 0.90 20.23 31.96
C ASP A 129 0.54 21.73 32.05
N ARG A 130 -0.76 22.08 32.04
CA ARG A 130 -1.23 23.47 32.00
C ARG A 130 -0.76 24.31 33.19
N ASN A 131 -0.49 23.65 34.31
CA ASN A 131 -0.06 24.30 35.54
C ASN A 131 1.47 24.40 35.68
N PHE A 132 2.25 23.88 34.72
CA PHE A 132 3.70 23.96 34.77
C PHE A 132 4.19 25.27 34.14
N SER A 133 5.14 25.90 34.81
CA SER A 133 5.90 27.01 34.22
C SER A 133 6.75 26.55 33.04
N ASP A 134 7.10 27.47 32.13
CA ASP A 134 7.98 27.15 30.99
C ASP A 134 9.33 26.57 31.44
N PHE A 135 9.82 27.01 32.60
CA PHE A 135 11.04 26.48 33.22
C PHE A 135 10.89 25.02 33.67
N GLU A 136 9.78 24.67 34.33
CA GLU A 136 9.49 23.30 34.74
C GLU A 136 9.30 22.39 33.54
N LYS A 137 8.60 22.87 32.50
CA LYS A 137 8.46 22.18 31.23
C LYS A 137 9.82 21.87 30.64
N ALA A 138 10.68 22.88 30.47
CA ALA A 138 12.03 22.73 29.92
C ALA A 138 12.89 21.70 30.68
N ARG A 139 12.77 21.63 32.02
CA ARG A 139 13.50 20.66 32.84
C ARG A 139 13.03 19.21 32.64
N THR A 140 11.75 19.03 32.31
CA THR A 140 11.14 17.72 32.06
C THR A 140 11.20 17.28 30.59
N THR A 141 11.51 18.21 29.69
CA THR A 141 11.57 17.93 28.25
C THR A 141 12.73 16.97 27.93
N PRO A 142 12.44 15.83 27.28
CA PRO A 142 13.48 14.91 26.84
C PRO A 142 14.36 15.50 25.72
N PRO A 143 15.58 14.98 25.52
CA PRO A 143 16.39 15.31 24.36
C PRO A 143 15.75 14.77 23.07
N SER A 144 16.17 15.32 21.93
CA SER A 144 15.87 14.72 20.63
C SER A 144 16.63 13.39 20.44
N ILE A 145 16.16 12.52 19.56
CA ILE A 145 16.83 11.24 19.27
C ILE A 145 18.30 11.43 18.83
N PRO A 146 18.65 12.38 17.93
CA PRO A 146 20.06 12.64 17.61
C PRO A 146 20.91 13.01 18.83
N LYS A 147 20.40 13.91 19.69
CA LYS A 147 21.10 14.32 20.91
C LYS A 147 21.26 13.16 21.90
N LEU A 148 20.25 12.30 22.03
CA LEU A 148 20.33 11.10 22.85
C LEU A 148 21.38 10.12 22.32
N ILE A 149 21.53 10.00 21.00
CA ILE A 149 22.56 9.17 20.35
C ILE A 149 23.96 9.74 20.59
N GLU A 150 24.11 11.06 20.56
CA GLU A 150 25.36 11.72 20.95
C GLU A 150 25.72 11.40 22.41
N GLU A 151 24.76 11.53 23.33
CA GLU A 151 24.94 11.15 24.74
C GLU A 151 25.31 9.67 24.90
N MET A 152 24.64 8.78 24.16
CA MET A 152 24.91 7.35 24.13
C MET A 152 26.33 7.05 23.63
N SER A 153 26.76 7.70 22.56
CA SER A 153 28.11 7.56 22.00
C SER A 153 29.18 8.07 22.97
N ASN A 154 28.95 9.21 23.63
CA ASN A 154 29.86 9.77 24.63
C ASN A 154 29.98 8.86 25.86
N ALA A 155 28.93 8.08 26.16
CA ALA A 155 28.96 7.04 27.18
C ALA A 155 29.66 5.74 26.73
N GLY A 156 30.14 5.65 25.47
CA GLY A 156 30.79 4.47 24.92
C GLY A 156 29.81 3.36 24.47
N VAL A 157 28.53 3.68 24.33
CA VAL A 157 27.49 2.75 23.89
C VAL A 157 27.19 3.00 22.41
N ALA A 158 27.31 1.95 21.58
CA ALA A 158 27.13 2.07 20.13
C ALA A 158 25.75 1.58 19.66
N ILE A 159 25.26 2.11 18.53
CA ILE A 159 24.00 1.67 17.92
C ILE A 159 24.16 0.25 17.34
N ARG A 160 23.33 -0.70 17.78
CA ARG A 160 23.28 -2.07 17.26
C ARG A 160 22.53 -2.17 15.92
N GLY A 161 22.81 -3.19 15.12
CA GLY A 161 22.35 -3.30 13.71
C GLY A 161 20.84 -3.17 13.45
N ARG A 162 19.97 -3.87 14.20
CA ARG A 162 18.50 -3.75 14.02
C ARG A 162 17.98 -2.36 14.38
N THR A 163 18.53 -1.77 15.42
CA THR A 163 18.19 -0.41 15.85
C THR A 163 18.69 0.63 14.87
N LEU A 164 19.86 0.43 14.25
CA LEU A 164 20.31 1.26 13.15
C LEU A 164 19.31 1.22 11.98
N ALA A 165 18.85 0.04 11.59
CA ALA A 165 17.83 -0.09 10.53
C ALA A 165 16.51 0.63 10.90
N TRP A 166 16.09 0.57 12.17
CA TRP A 166 14.92 1.33 12.64
C TRP A 166 15.16 2.85 12.60
N LEU A 167 16.33 3.31 13.08
CA LEU A 167 16.71 4.73 13.07
C LEU A 167 16.81 5.30 11.66
N LEU A 168 17.39 4.56 10.70
CA LEU A 168 17.47 4.97 9.30
C LEU A 168 16.08 5.16 8.67
N ARG A 169 15.12 4.29 9.00
CA ARG A 169 13.73 4.45 8.52
C ARG A 169 13.05 5.70 9.08
N GLN A 170 13.45 6.16 10.25
CA GLN A 170 12.91 7.36 10.90
C GLN A 170 13.71 8.64 10.60
N ALA A 171 14.91 8.53 10.05
CA ALA A 171 15.79 9.67 9.83
C ALA A 171 15.10 10.74 8.95
N PRO A 172 15.08 12.02 9.35
CA PRO A 172 14.39 13.07 8.60
C PRO A 172 15.16 13.53 7.35
N ASN A 173 16.48 13.39 7.37
CA ASN A 173 17.38 13.84 6.31
C ASN A 173 18.64 12.96 6.26
N ILE A 174 19.49 13.22 5.27
CA ILE A 174 20.70 12.44 5.02
C ILE A 174 21.76 12.69 6.10
N GLU A 175 21.87 13.90 6.62
CA GLU A 175 22.82 14.27 7.67
C GLU A 175 22.59 13.43 8.93
N THR A 176 21.34 13.34 9.39
CA THR A 176 20.95 12.51 10.53
C THR A 176 21.17 11.02 10.26
N ALA A 177 20.88 10.52 9.05
CA ALA A 177 21.15 9.13 8.70
C ALA A 177 22.67 8.79 8.72
N LEU A 178 23.51 9.74 8.30
CA LEU A 178 24.97 9.61 8.35
C LEU A 178 25.50 9.67 9.79
N GLU A 179 24.92 10.52 10.63
CA GLU A 179 25.23 10.59 12.06
C GLU A 179 24.94 9.25 12.75
N TYR A 180 23.75 8.66 12.50
CA TYR A 180 23.41 7.33 13.01
C TYR A 180 24.38 6.25 12.52
N THR A 181 24.83 6.36 11.27
CA THR A 181 25.84 5.44 10.72
C THR A 181 27.17 5.57 11.46
N ASN A 182 27.60 6.79 11.79
CA ASN A 182 28.88 7.05 12.46
C ASN A 182 28.90 6.48 13.89
N HIS A 183 27.79 6.63 14.62
CA HIS A 183 27.62 6.12 15.99
C HIS A 183 27.24 4.63 16.07
N SER A 184 27.20 3.93 14.94
CA SER A 184 26.89 2.50 14.90
C SER A 184 28.07 1.60 15.25
N SER A 185 27.76 0.39 15.71
CA SER A 185 28.72 -0.68 16.01
C SER A 185 29.20 -1.42 14.76
N LEU A 186 28.89 -0.93 13.55
CA LEU A 186 29.36 -1.52 12.30
C LEU A 186 30.86 -1.30 12.14
N ASP A 187 31.55 -2.21 11.44
CA ASP A 187 32.93 -1.98 11.03
C ASP A 187 33.03 -0.84 9.99
N GLU A 188 34.23 -0.27 9.82
CA GLU A 188 34.42 0.87 8.93
C GLU A 188 34.19 0.54 7.44
N THR A 189 34.31 -0.73 7.03
CA THR A 189 34.00 -1.15 5.65
C THR A 189 32.48 -1.09 5.41
N LEU A 190 31.68 -1.63 6.33
CA LEU A 190 30.22 -1.55 6.29
C LEU A 190 29.72 -0.12 6.44
N LYS A 191 30.32 0.69 7.33
CA LYS A 191 30.00 2.12 7.44
C LYS A 191 30.29 2.86 6.14
N SER A 192 31.43 2.59 5.51
CA SER A 192 31.79 3.21 4.22
C SER A 192 30.80 2.83 3.12
N ASN A 193 30.42 1.56 3.03
CA ASN A 193 29.40 1.09 2.09
C ASN A 193 28.03 1.73 2.35
N LEU A 194 27.63 1.85 3.62
CA LEU A 194 26.38 2.49 4.02
C LEU A 194 26.37 3.99 3.68
N ARG A 195 27.45 4.72 4.01
CA ARG A 195 27.63 6.14 3.63
C ARG A 195 27.55 6.33 2.12
N TRP A 196 28.13 5.42 1.35
CA TRP A 196 28.02 5.43 -0.11
C TRP A 196 26.56 5.24 -0.56
N CYS A 197 25.87 4.22 -0.05
CA CYS A 197 24.46 3.97 -0.39
C CYS A 197 23.55 5.18 -0.06
N LEU A 198 23.81 5.86 1.05
CA LEU A 198 23.08 7.06 1.47
C LEU A 198 23.36 8.27 0.58
N LYS A 199 24.57 8.44 0.02
CA LYS A 199 24.96 9.65 -0.73
C LYS A 199 24.85 9.52 -2.24
N GLU A 200 24.92 8.31 -2.78
CA GLU A 200 25.11 8.11 -4.22
C GLU A 200 23.97 8.71 -5.07
N TYR A 201 22.74 8.77 -4.55
CA TYR A 201 21.62 9.39 -5.29
C TYR A 201 21.87 10.88 -5.63
N GLN A 202 22.76 11.55 -4.89
CA GLN A 202 23.13 12.96 -5.14
C GLN A 202 23.93 13.13 -6.44
N ARG A 203 24.43 12.05 -7.03
CA ARG A 203 25.20 12.03 -8.28
C ARG A 203 24.50 11.13 -9.30
N PRO A 204 23.38 11.59 -9.88
CA PRO A 204 22.71 10.84 -10.93
C PRO A 204 23.71 10.57 -12.07
N PRO A 205 23.82 9.33 -12.56
CA PRO A 205 24.72 9.02 -13.65
C PRO A 205 24.25 9.75 -14.91
N SER A 206 25.20 10.28 -15.68
CA SER A 206 24.91 10.93 -16.96
C SER A 206 24.22 9.99 -17.95
N ASN A 207 24.34 8.67 -17.76
CA ASN A 207 23.63 7.64 -18.52
C ASN A 207 23.21 6.50 -17.57
N PRO A 208 21.92 6.11 -17.49
CA PRO A 208 21.44 5.06 -16.59
C PRO A 208 22.02 3.66 -16.88
N SER A 209 22.61 3.48 -18.07
CA SER A 209 23.27 2.25 -18.56
C SER A 209 24.73 2.06 -18.10
N THR A 210 25.30 3.02 -17.36
CA THR A 210 26.70 2.92 -16.91
C THR A 210 26.82 1.97 -15.71
N LYS A 211 27.68 0.94 -15.85
CA LYS A 211 28.16 -0.07 -14.86
C LYS A 211 27.34 -0.20 -13.56
N LEU A 212 26.78 -1.39 -13.33
CA LEU A 212 26.20 -1.78 -12.04
C LEU A 212 27.13 -1.33 -10.90
N PRO A 213 26.60 -0.68 -9.84
CA PRO A 213 27.40 -0.35 -8.68
C PRO A 213 28.04 -1.60 -8.08
N PRO A 214 29.16 -1.46 -7.37
CA PRO A 214 29.79 -2.57 -6.68
C PRO A 214 28.74 -3.30 -5.82
N PRO A 215 28.77 -4.64 -5.75
CA PRO A 215 27.77 -5.41 -5.01
C PRO A 215 27.71 -4.92 -3.58
N THR A 216 26.55 -4.41 -3.18
CA THR A 216 26.35 -3.86 -1.84
C THR A 216 26.27 -5.00 -0.84
N ASN A 217 27.35 -5.26 -0.11
CA ASN A 217 27.41 -6.29 0.93
C ASN A 217 26.89 -5.77 2.29
N LEU A 218 25.69 -5.18 2.31
CA LEU A 218 25.06 -4.71 3.55
C LEU A 218 24.13 -5.79 4.12
N PRO A 219 23.99 -5.88 5.45
CA PRO A 219 22.92 -6.69 6.07
C PRO A 219 21.54 -6.32 5.52
N ARG A 220 20.68 -7.31 5.28
CA ARG A 220 19.37 -7.14 4.61
C ARG A 220 18.50 -6.07 5.27
N ASP A 221 18.40 -6.10 6.59
CA ASP A 221 17.57 -5.13 7.35
C ASP A 221 18.04 -3.69 7.14
N ILE A 222 19.36 -3.49 7.03
CA ILE A 222 19.98 -2.17 6.80
C ILE A 222 19.78 -1.75 5.36
N LEU A 223 20.04 -2.64 4.39
CA LEU A 223 19.81 -2.35 2.97
C LEU A 223 18.35 -1.96 2.71
N HIS A 224 17.40 -2.71 3.28
CA HIS A 224 15.98 -2.39 3.18
C HIS A 224 15.65 -1.04 3.83
N ALA A 225 16.17 -0.76 5.03
CA ALA A 225 15.99 0.54 5.68
C ALA A 225 16.56 1.71 4.86
N VAL A 226 17.68 1.53 4.17
CA VAL A 226 18.23 2.54 3.26
C VAL A 226 17.32 2.74 2.05
N ILE A 227 16.81 1.67 1.46
CA ILE A 227 15.85 1.74 0.35
C ILE A 227 14.59 2.49 0.79
N ASP A 228 14.02 2.15 1.95
CA ASP A 228 12.88 2.86 2.56
C ASP A 228 13.18 4.35 2.74
N PHE A 229 14.33 4.67 3.32
CA PHE A 229 14.78 6.04 3.56
C PHE A 229 14.87 6.83 2.24
N VAL A 230 15.56 6.29 1.23
CA VAL A 230 15.73 6.96 -0.06
C VAL A 230 14.39 7.11 -0.80
N CYS A 231 13.50 6.12 -0.73
CA CYS A 231 12.14 6.23 -1.26
C CYS A 231 11.32 7.35 -0.61
N ARG A 232 11.48 7.59 0.71
CA ARG A 232 10.83 8.71 1.40
C ARG A 232 11.35 10.07 0.95
N LEU A 233 12.65 10.18 0.64
CA LEU A 233 13.26 11.41 0.14
C LEU A 233 12.78 11.83 -1.26
N GLN A 234 12.16 10.92 -2.01
CA GLN A 234 11.60 11.24 -3.32
C GLN A 234 10.46 12.28 -3.17
N PRO A 235 10.54 13.43 -3.86
CA PRO A 235 9.60 14.54 -3.69
C PRO A 235 8.22 14.26 -4.28
N ASN A 236 7.22 14.93 -3.72
CA ASN A 236 5.90 15.06 -4.31
C ASN A 236 5.71 16.49 -4.83
N ARG A 237 4.92 16.65 -5.88
CA ARG A 237 4.48 17.94 -6.41
C ARG A 237 3.50 18.56 -5.43
N THR A 238 3.74 19.81 -5.06
CA THR A 238 2.93 20.65 -4.19
C THR A 238 2.70 22.00 -4.87
N ALA A 239 1.79 22.82 -4.36
CA ALA A 239 1.55 24.17 -4.89
C ALA A 239 2.81 25.06 -4.90
N ASN A 240 3.78 24.78 -4.03
CA ASN A 240 5.02 25.55 -3.89
C ASN A 240 6.22 24.88 -4.60
N THR A 241 6.00 23.80 -5.34
CA THR A 241 7.08 23.12 -6.05
C THR A 241 7.49 23.95 -7.28
N PRO A 242 8.78 24.27 -7.48
CA PRO A 242 9.23 25.01 -8.65
C PRO A 242 9.00 24.20 -9.93
N ASP A 243 8.91 24.90 -11.07
CA ASP A 243 8.67 24.29 -12.39
C ASP A 243 9.69 23.20 -12.75
N SER A 244 10.92 23.33 -12.25
CA SER A 244 11.99 22.35 -12.45
C SER A 244 12.81 22.17 -11.17
N LEU A 245 13.02 20.90 -10.81
CA LEU A 245 13.90 20.46 -9.75
C LEU A 245 15.22 19.96 -10.33
N PRO A 246 16.36 20.17 -9.65
CA PRO A 246 17.61 19.53 -10.03
C PRO A 246 17.47 18.00 -10.08
N ASN A 247 18.06 17.35 -11.11
CA ASN A 247 17.92 15.91 -11.34
C ASN A 247 18.26 15.04 -10.11
N TYR A 248 19.23 15.45 -9.28
CA TYR A 248 19.60 14.69 -8.08
C TYR A 248 18.47 14.61 -7.04
N LYS A 249 17.51 15.56 -7.04
CA LYS A 249 16.34 15.52 -6.16
C LYS A 249 15.27 14.54 -6.67
N LEU A 250 15.26 14.25 -7.96
CA LEU A 250 14.33 13.33 -8.62
C LEU A 250 14.88 11.91 -8.73
N TYR A 251 16.17 11.74 -8.51
CA TYR A 251 16.87 10.46 -8.61
C TYR A 251 16.76 9.47 -7.42
N PRO A 252 16.31 9.84 -6.18
CA PRO A 252 16.26 8.88 -5.06
C PRO A 252 15.59 7.54 -5.38
N ILE A 253 14.41 7.53 -5.99
CA ILE A 253 13.67 6.29 -6.27
C ILE A 253 14.33 5.44 -7.36
N HIS A 254 15.01 6.06 -8.33
CA HIS A 254 15.84 5.35 -9.31
C HIS A 254 17.05 4.69 -8.63
N HIS A 255 17.67 5.39 -7.67
CA HIS A 255 18.74 4.84 -6.86
C HIS A 255 18.26 3.70 -5.96
N ALA A 256 17.08 3.83 -5.33
CA ALA A 256 16.46 2.77 -4.56
C ALA A 256 16.22 1.49 -5.39
N LEU A 257 15.69 1.66 -6.62
CA LEU A 257 15.53 0.58 -7.59
C LEU A 257 16.87 -0.10 -7.92
N ARG A 258 17.92 0.70 -8.16
CA ARG A 258 19.27 0.18 -8.42
C ARG A 258 19.84 -0.60 -7.23
N LEU A 259 19.72 -0.07 -6.01
CA LEU A 259 20.16 -0.75 -4.79
C LEU A 259 19.45 -2.08 -4.58
N ALA A 260 18.14 -2.13 -4.82
CA ALA A 260 17.37 -3.37 -4.75
C ALA A 260 17.89 -4.40 -5.77
N GLN A 261 18.12 -3.98 -7.01
CA GLN A 261 18.61 -4.86 -8.08
C GLN A 261 20.00 -5.45 -7.82
N THR A 262 20.92 -4.68 -7.23
CA THR A 262 22.31 -5.14 -7.02
C THR A 262 22.54 -5.80 -5.66
N GLY A 263 21.81 -5.36 -4.64
CA GLY A 263 21.99 -5.81 -3.25
C GLY A 263 21.06 -6.95 -2.83
N TRP A 264 19.92 -7.15 -3.48
CA TRP A 264 18.91 -8.12 -3.04
C TRP A 264 18.97 -9.45 -3.82
N LYS A 265 19.88 -10.36 -3.40
CA LYS A 265 20.21 -11.58 -4.17
C LYS A 265 19.42 -12.86 -3.84
N SER A 266 18.36 -12.86 -3.03
CA SER A 266 17.68 -14.12 -2.64
C SER A 266 16.29 -14.28 -3.24
N ALA A 267 16.06 -15.47 -3.83
CA ALA A 267 14.75 -15.99 -4.24
C ALA A 267 13.97 -16.66 -3.08
N HIS A 268 14.62 -16.91 -1.93
CA HIS A 268 14.05 -17.64 -0.80
C HIS A 268 14.38 -16.95 0.52
N ALA A 269 13.46 -16.14 1.05
CA ALA A 269 13.20 -15.94 2.49
C ALA A 269 12.35 -14.69 2.74
N SER A 270 11.11 -14.90 3.20
CA SER A 270 10.29 -14.23 4.25
C SER A 270 10.44 -12.75 4.66
N GLY A 271 11.41 -11.97 4.17
CA GLY A 271 11.46 -10.53 4.37
C GLY A 271 10.60 -9.84 3.33
N ARG A 272 9.77 -8.85 3.73
CA ARG A 272 9.13 -7.92 2.78
C ARG A 272 10.24 -7.35 1.90
N ALA A 273 10.22 -7.73 0.63
CA ALA A 273 11.29 -7.37 -0.29
C ALA A 273 11.31 -5.84 -0.46
N PRO A 274 12.48 -5.23 -0.75
CA PRO A 274 12.57 -3.80 -1.02
C PRO A 274 11.64 -3.31 -2.14
N TRP A 275 11.20 -4.23 -3.00
CA TRP A 275 10.22 -3.99 -4.06
C TRP A 275 8.90 -3.43 -3.53
N GLU A 276 8.42 -3.90 -2.38
CA GLU A 276 7.17 -3.40 -1.78
C GLU A 276 7.31 -1.93 -1.41
N SER A 277 8.41 -1.54 -0.76
CA SER A 277 8.68 -0.14 -0.38
C SER A 277 8.81 0.79 -1.57
N ILE A 278 9.49 0.35 -2.63
CA ILE A 278 9.61 1.13 -3.88
C ILE A 278 8.23 1.28 -4.53
N MET A 279 7.44 0.21 -4.57
CA MET A 279 6.10 0.24 -5.15
C MET A 279 5.14 1.15 -4.36
N LEU A 280 5.13 1.04 -3.03
CA LEU A 280 4.36 1.93 -2.14
C LEU A 280 4.74 3.40 -2.38
N ALA A 281 6.04 3.69 -2.55
CA ALA A 281 6.51 5.03 -2.87
C ALA A 281 5.96 5.52 -4.22
N LEU A 282 6.06 4.72 -5.29
CA LEU A 282 5.49 5.02 -6.61
C LEU A 282 3.97 5.20 -6.59
N GLY A 283 3.27 4.54 -5.67
CA GLY A 283 1.83 4.69 -5.45
C GLY A 283 1.43 6.07 -4.89
N ARG A 284 2.33 6.78 -4.18
CA ARG A 284 2.02 8.06 -3.49
C ARG A 284 1.40 9.11 -4.43
N PRO A 285 0.47 9.95 -3.93
CA PRO A 285 -0.13 11.02 -4.73
C PRO A 285 0.93 12.05 -5.12
N ASN A 286 0.86 12.52 -6.37
CA ASN A 286 1.72 13.57 -6.92
C ASN A 286 3.24 13.30 -6.84
N ILE A 287 3.68 12.05 -6.74
CA ILE A 287 5.12 11.73 -6.74
C ILE A 287 5.78 12.24 -8.03
N MET A 288 6.94 12.86 -7.91
CA MET A 288 7.70 13.35 -9.07
C MET A 288 8.89 12.44 -9.33
N VAL A 289 8.96 11.78 -10.48
CA VAL A 289 10.14 11.01 -10.94
C VAL A 289 10.92 11.76 -12.03
N SER A 290 10.29 12.72 -12.70
CA SER A 290 10.90 13.60 -13.69
C SER A 290 10.37 15.03 -13.55
N ASN A 291 10.99 15.97 -14.27
CA ASN A 291 10.51 17.35 -14.39
C ASN A 291 9.38 17.50 -15.44
N ASN A 292 8.91 16.40 -16.02
CA ASN A 292 7.86 16.46 -17.01
C ASN A 292 6.54 16.94 -16.40
N VAL A 293 5.62 17.36 -17.26
CA VAL A 293 4.26 17.72 -16.84
C VAL A 293 3.59 16.52 -16.16
N PRO A 294 2.61 16.73 -15.25
CA PRO A 294 2.08 15.68 -14.37
C PRO A 294 1.69 14.38 -15.10
N ARG A 295 0.99 14.50 -16.23
CA ARG A 295 0.56 13.36 -17.05
C ARG A 295 1.71 12.49 -17.59
N ASP A 296 2.82 13.10 -17.98
CA ASP A 296 3.94 12.39 -18.59
C ASP A 296 4.81 11.78 -17.47
N ASN A 297 4.94 12.50 -16.36
CA ASN A 297 5.51 11.97 -15.12
C ASN A 297 4.73 10.74 -14.62
N ASP A 298 3.39 10.75 -14.64
CA ASP A 298 2.59 9.61 -14.18
C ASP A 298 2.75 8.38 -15.08
N ILE A 299 2.96 8.57 -16.39
CA ILE A 299 3.33 7.48 -17.31
C ILE A 299 4.72 6.92 -16.99
N GLU A 300 5.69 7.78 -16.66
CA GLU A 300 7.01 7.33 -16.19
C GLU A 300 6.92 6.56 -14.87
N VAL A 301 6.13 7.03 -13.91
CA VAL A 301 5.83 6.32 -12.64
C VAL A 301 5.26 4.94 -12.92
N MET A 302 4.30 4.82 -13.84
CA MET A 302 3.70 3.55 -14.24
C MET A 302 4.72 2.59 -14.88
N ASN A 303 5.57 3.08 -15.78
CA ASN A 303 6.66 2.28 -16.36
C ASN A 303 7.65 1.79 -15.30
N MET A 304 8.01 2.64 -14.34
CA MET A 304 8.85 2.24 -13.20
C MET A 304 8.15 1.18 -12.34
N ALA A 305 6.83 1.32 -12.12
CA ALA A 305 6.06 0.36 -11.34
C ALA A 305 5.97 -1.02 -12.03
N LEU A 306 5.75 -1.06 -13.34
CA LEU A 306 5.82 -2.30 -14.15
C LEU A 306 7.17 -3.00 -13.97
N LYS A 307 8.27 -2.25 -14.06
CA LYS A 307 9.63 -2.77 -13.87
C LYS A 307 9.87 -3.29 -12.44
N VAL A 308 9.31 -2.63 -11.44
CA VAL A 308 9.41 -3.07 -10.04
C VAL A 308 8.65 -4.38 -9.83
N LEU A 309 7.47 -4.55 -10.44
CA LEU A 309 6.71 -5.80 -10.36
C LEU A 309 7.39 -6.96 -11.07
N GLU A 310 7.98 -6.71 -12.25
CA GLU A 310 8.83 -7.68 -12.96
C GLU A 310 9.94 -8.19 -12.04
N LYS A 311 10.68 -7.28 -11.42
CA LYS A 311 11.75 -7.65 -10.50
C LYS A 311 11.24 -8.31 -9.22
N ALA A 312 10.07 -7.92 -8.72
CA ALA A 312 9.46 -8.58 -7.58
C ALA A 312 9.04 -10.01 -7.89
N GLU A 313 8.49 -10.27 -9.08
CA GLU A 313 8.10 -11.61 -9.49
C GLU A 313 9.31 -12.53 -9.66
N GLU A 314 10.41 -12.05 -10.27
CA GLU A 314 11.68 -12.79 -10.35
C GLU A 314 12.16 -13.30 -8.98
N HIS A 315 11.80 -12.58 -7.91
CA HIS A 315 12.12 -12.92 -6.52
C HIS A 315 10.94 -13.54 -5.75
N SER A 316 9.86 -13.94 -6.42
CA SER A 316 8.62 -14.49 -5.84
C SER A 316 7.99 -13.61 -4.76
N ALA A 317 8.09 -12.28 -4.90
CA ALA A 317 7.76 -11.29 -3.88
C ALA A 317 6.47 -10.48 -4.15
N LEU A 318 5.63 -10.90 -5.11
CA LEU A 318 4.34 -10.24 -5.37
C LEU A 318 3.41 -10.30 -4.15
N SER A 319 2.80 -9.17 -3.81
CA SER A 319 1.86 -9.02 -2.69
C SER A 319 0.63 -8.19 -3.07
N LEU A 320 -0.44 -8.30 -2.28
CA LEU A 320 -1.64 -7.47 -2.45
C LEU A 320 -1.36 -5.97 -2.22
N SER A 321 -0.44 -5.63 -1.31
CA SER A 321 -0.03 -4.23 -1.08
C SER A 321 0.68 -3.62 -2.30
N MET A 322 1.51 -4.41 -2.98
CA MET A 322 2.13 -4.01 -4.24
C MET A 322 1.08 -3.86 -5.34
N PHE A 323 0.11 -4.77 -5.41
CA PHE A 323 -1.00 -4.70 -6.34
C PHE A 323 -1.81 -3.40 -6.16
N ASP A 324 -2.20 -3.05 -4.94
CA ASP A 324 -2.96 -1.83 -4.66
C ASP A 324 -2.21 -0.55 -5.06
N SER A 325 -0.91 -0.52 -4.78
CA SER A 325 -0.05 0.62 -5.14
C SER A 325 0.17 0.73 -6.63
N PHE A 326 0.29 -0.40 -7.33
CA PHE A 326 0.34 -0.42 -8.78
C PHE A 326 -0.98 0.04 -9.39
N ALA A 327 -2.11 -0.47 -8.89
CA ALA A 327 -3.45 -0.03 -9.27
C ALA A 327 -3.64 1.48 -9.06
N GLN A 328 -3.06 2.06 -8.00
CA GLN A 328 -3.02 3.50 -7.78
C GLN A 328 -2.14 4.25 -8.80
N ALA A 329 -0.97 3.72 -9.15
CA ALA A 329 -0.12 4.29 -10.20
C ALA A 329 -0.85 4.32 -11.55
N VAL A 330 -1.57 3.25 -11.91
CA VAL A 330 -2.36 3.18 -13.14
C VAL A 330 -3.49 4.21 -13.14
N ARG A 331 -4.28 4.31 -12.06
CA ARG A 331 -5.35 5.32 -11.97
C ARG A 331 -4.82 6.75 -12.13
N LYS A 332 -3.68 7.10 -11.53
CA LYS A 332 -3.05 8.43 -11.70
C LYS A 332 -2.69 8.70 -13.16
N ALA A 333 -2.09 7.71 -13.83
CA ALA A 333 -1.71 7.82 -15.23
C ALA A 333 -2.93 8.03 -16.16
N VAL A 334 -4.07 7.42 -15.84
CA VAL A 334 -5.31 7.66 -16.59
C VAL A 334 -5.96 8.99 -16.22
N TYR A 335 -6.20 9.25 -14.94
CA TYR A 335 -6.94 10.44 -14.48
C TYR A 335 -6.24 11.75 -14.85
N SER A 336 -4.92 11.78 -14.88
CA SER A 336 -4.16 12.97 -15.33
C SER A 336 -4.35 13.31 -16.81
N ARG A 337 -4.93 12.40 -17.62
CA ARG A 337 -5.21 12.60 -19.04
C ARG A 337 -6.65 13.01 -19.33
N LEU A 338 -7.62 12.59 -18.51
CA LEU A 338 -9.05 12.83 -18.75
C LEU A 338 -9.41 14.31 -18.99
N PRO A 339 -8.93 15.30 -18.21
CA PRO A 339 -9.29 16.70 -18.42
C PRO A 339 -8.90 17.23 -19.81
N ILE A 340 -7.74 16.79 -20.31
CA ILE A 340 -7.20 17.24 -21.60
C ILE A 340 -8.02 16.63 -22.75
N LEU A 341 -8.44 15.36 -22.61
CA LEU A 341 -9.33 14.72 -23.58
C LEU A 341 -10.65 15.50 -23.69
N LEU A 342 -11.23 15.91 -22.56
CA LEU A 342 -12.46 16.70 -22.53
C LEU A 342 -12.29 18.11 -23.13
N GLU A 343 -11.20 18.80 -22.78
CA GLU A 343 -10.89 20.13 -23.32
C GLU A 343 -10.73 20.10 -24.85
N ARG A 344 -10.04 19.09 -25.36
CA ARG A 344 -9.80 18.91 -26.81
C ARG A 344 -11.03 18.43 -27.55
N ALA A 345 -11.86 17.56 -26.96
CA ALA A 345 -13.13 17.14 -27.55
C ALA A 345 -14.14 18.31 -27.65
N SER A 346 -14.08 19.25 -26.71
CA SER A 346 -14.94 20.45 -26.70
C SER A 346 -14.45 21.54 -27.66
N SER A 347 -13.17 21.52 -28.01
CA SER A 347 -12.54 22.47 -28.93
C SER A 347 -12.67 21.96 -30.36
N THR A 348 -12.99 22.80 -31.35
CA THR A 348 -13.02 22.44 -32.80
C THR A 348 -11.64 22.08 -33.39
N SER A 349 -10.65 21.83 -32.54
CA SER A 349 -9.31 21.36 -32.88
C SER A 349 -9.31 19.89 -33.30
N THR A 350 -8.45 19.55 -34.26
CA THR A 350 -8.19 18.16 -34.67
C THR A 350 -7.76 17.32 -33.46
N ILE A 351 -8.52 16.27 -33.14
CA ILE A 351 -8.15 15.27 -32.13
C ILE A 351 -6.81 14.66 -32.52
N LEU A 352 -5.86 14.59 -31.59
CA LEU A 352 -4.58 13.94 -31.86
C LEU A 352 -4.78 12.42 -31.94
N PRO A 353 -4.05 11.70 -32.81
CA PRO A 353 -4.17 10.24 -32.92
C PRO A 353 -3.99 9.50 -31.58
N GLU A 354 -3.13 10.02 -30.70
CA GLU A 354 -2.93 9.46 -29.35
C GLU A 354 -4.16 9.63 -28.43
N ASP A 355 -4.91 10.72 -28.59
CA ASP A 355 -6.11 10.99 -27.81
C ASP A 355 -7.26 10.08 -28.28
N GLU A 356 -7.39 9.88 -29.60
CA GLU A 356 -8.35 8.94 -30.19
C GLU A 356 -8.04 7.49 -29.77
N GLU A 357 -6.77 7.09 -29.79
CA GLU A 357 -6.32 5.79 -29.28
C GLU A 357 -6.66 5.63 -27.79
N PHE A 358 -6.54 6.69 -26.97
CA PHE A 358 -6.90 6.64 -25.56
C PHE A 358 -8.41 6.58 -25.33
N MET A 359 -9.20 7.31 -26.13
CA MET A 359 -10.68 7.27 -26.09
C MET A 359 -11.22 5.89 -26.47
N SER A 360 -10.48 5.12 -27.29
CA SER A 360 -10.86 3.75 -27.66
C SER A 360 -11.02 2.80 -26.47
N LEU A 361 -10.40 3.11 -25.32
CA LEU A 361 -10.55 2.35 -24.08
C LEU A 361 -12.00 2.30 -23.56
N TYR A 362 -12.84 3.27 -23.94
CA TYR A 362 -14.22 3.41 -23.44
C TYR A 362 -15.28 3.14 -24.51
N GLN A 363 -14.91 2.42 -25.58
CA GLN A 363 -15.88 2.04 -26.60
C GLN A 363 -16.91 1.04 -26.05
N ALA A 364 -18.18 1.26 -26.39
CA ALA A 364 -19.26 0.36 -26.02
C ALA A 364 -19.02 -1.04 -26.64
N GLN A 365 -19.18 -2.09 -25.82
CA GLN A 365 -19.05 -3.45 -26.33
C GLN A 365 -20.39 -3.91 -26.91
N SER A 366 -20.41 -4.14 -28.23
CA SER A 366 -21.57 -4.67 -28.97
C SER A 366 -21.61 -6.21 -29.05
N THR A 367 -20.60 -6.89 -28.50
CA THR A 367 -20.47 -8.36 -28.57
C THR A 367 -21.00 -8.99 -27.29
N GLU A 368 -21.72 -10.11 -27.41
CA GLU A 368 -22.22 -10.92 -26.30
C GLU A 368 -21.09 -11.34 -25.35
N LEU A 369 -20.86 -10.57 -24.28
CA LEU A 369 -20.05 -11.00 -23.14
C LEU A 369 -20.72 -12.20 -22.50
N GLY A 370 -20.11 -13.37 -22.62
CA GLY A 370 -20.58 -14.58 -21.95
C GLY A 370 -20.36 -14.46 -20.45
N ILE A 371 -21.41 -14.15 -19.69
CA ILE A 371 -21.37 -14.21 -18.22
C ILE A 371 -21.10 -15.67 -17.83
N PRO A 372 -20.02 -15.97 -17.08
CA PRO A 372 -19.75 -17.34 -16.64
C PRO A 372 -20.95 -17.89 -15.87
N ASN A 373 -21.23 -19.19 -15.94
CA ASN A 373 -22.30 -19.81 -15.15
C ASN A 373 -21.72 -20.48 -13.89
N GLY A 374 -22.38 -20.28 -12.75
CA GLY A 374 -22.03 -20.95 -11.48
C GLY A 374 -20.83 -20.34 -10.73
N PRO A 375 -20.39 -21.01 -9.64
CA PRO A 375 -19.24 -20.59 -8.84
C PRO A 375 -17.92 -20.85 -9.56
N HIS A 376 -16.82 -20.33 -9.01
CA HIS A 376 -15.49 -20.30 -9.60
C HIS A 376 -15.48 -19.47 -10.89
N VAL A 377 -15.83 -18.19 -10.78
CA VAL A 377 -15.99 -17.28 -11.94
C VAL A 377 -14.71 -17.19 -12.79
N PHE A 378 -13.55 -17.24 -12.15
CA PHE A 378 -12.27 -17.26 -12.86
C PHE A 378 -11.88 -18.63 -13.44
N ARG A 379 -12.73 -19.66 -13.37
CA ARG A 379 -12.46 -20.98 -13.96
C ARG A 379 -12.43 -20.87 -15.49
N LYS A 380 -11.43 -21.50 -16.12
CA LYS A 380 -11.36 -21.59 -17.58
C LYS A 380 -12.47 -22.52 -18.10
N ALA A 381 -13.32 -22.04 -19.00
CA ALA A 381 -14.37 -22.84 -19.64
C ALA A 381 -13.77 -23.93 -20.57
N ASP A 382 -14.30 -25.15 -20.43
CA ASP A 382 -14.37 -26.35 -21.29
C ASP A 382 -13.33 -26.67 -22.39
N SER A 383 -12.14 -26.07 -22.37
CA SER A 383 -10.91 -26.64 -22.95
C SER A 383 -10.22 -27.62 -21.97
N ALA A 384 -11.00 -28.13 -21.00
CA ALA A 384 -10.57 -28.55 -19.67
C ALA A 384 -9.86 -29.91 -19.54
N ASN A 385 -9.34 -30.48 -20.63
CA ASN A 385 -8.49 -31.67 -20.51
C ASN A 385 -7.00 -31.34 -20.38
N ASP A 386 -6.51 -30.19 -20.89
CA ASP A 386 -5.07 -30.06 -21.17
C ASP A 386 -4.28 -29.13 -20.22
N VAL A 387 -4.94 -28.31 -19.40
CA VAL A 387 -4.22 -27.44 -18.44
C VAL A 387 -4.34 -27.98 -17.02
N SER A 388 -3.27 -28.62 -16.53
CA SER A 388 -3.07 -29.01 -15.13
C SER A 388 -2.18 -27.98 -14.43
N GLY A 389 -2.70 -27.24 -13.44
CA GLY A 389 -1.88 -26.29 -12.66
C GLY A 389 -2.69 -25.33 -11.79
N SER A 390 -2.00 -24.60 -10.91
CA SER A 390 -2.52 -23.40 -10.21
C SER A 390 -2.37 -22.14 -11.06
N TRP A 391 -3.13 -21.07 -10.77
CA TRP A 391 -2.98 -19.79 -11.47
C TRP A 391 -1.55 -19.26 -11.41
N ARG A 392 -0.87 -19.46 -10.27
CA ARG A 392 0.55 -19.15 -10.13
C ARG A 392 1.45 -19.93 -11.09
N GLN A 393 1.12 -21.17 -11.44
CA GLN A 393 1.89 -21.93 -12.43
C GLN A 393 1.53 -21.55 -13.87
N ILE A 394 0.26 -21.23 -14.12
CA ILE A 394 -0.25 -20.93 -15.47
C ILE A 394 0.19 -19.55 -15.94
N LEU A 395 0.15 -18.56 -15.04
CA LEU A 395 0.38 -17.16 -15.38
C LEU A 395 1.82 -16.73 -15.15
N THR A 396 2.70 -17.55 -14.58
CA THR A 396 4.11 -17.17 -14.37
C THR A 396 4.94 -17.37 -15.64
N PRO A 397 5.72 -16.36 -16.07
CA PRO A 397 5.83 -15.04 -15.45
C PRO A 397 4.64 -14.13 -15.77
N VAL A 398 3.99 -13.63 -14.72
CA VAL A 398 2.93 -12.61 -14.75
C VAL A 398 3.51 -11.34 -15.38
N PHE A 399 4.76 -11.05 -15.05
CA PHE A 399 5.56 -9.96 -15.55
C PHE A 399 6.77 -10.50 -16.32
N GLN A 400 6.64 -10.62 -17.64
CA GLN A 400 7.75 -11.00 -18.52
C GLN A 400 8.83 -9.93 -18.58
N SER A 401 10.09 -10.37 -18.78
CA SER A 401 11.20 -9.45 -18.92
C SER A 401 11.10 -8.59 -20.16
N ARG A 402 11.21 -7.27 -19.98
CA ARG A 402 11.02 -6.26 -21.04
C ARG A 402 12.19 -6.15 -22.03
N GLN A 403 13.07 -7.16 -22.12
CA GLN A 403 14.13 -7.18 -23.12
C GLN A 403 13.47 -7.12 -24.51
N GLU A 404 13.70 -6.01 -25.24
CA GLU A 404 13.24 -5.73 -26.62
C GLU A 404 11.87 -5.05 -26.85
N ARG A 405 11.41 -4.12 -25.99
CA ARG A 405 10.38 -3.13 -26.40
C ARG A 405 10.94 -1.70 -26.49
N ASP A 406 11.91 -1.50 -27.39
CA ASP A 406 12.37 -0.18 -27.85
C ASP A 406 11.42 0.48 -28.88
N LYS A 407 10.20 -0.05 -29.04
CA LYS A 407 9.18 0.64 -29.84
C LYS A 407 8.63 1.80 -29.03
N LEU A 408 8.40 2.94 -29.69
CA LEU A 408 7.66 4.09 -29.15
C LEU A 408 6.33 3.60 -28.55
N GLN A 409 6.30 3.32 -27.25
CA GLN A 409 5.09 2.91 -26.56
C GLN A 409 4.24 4.15 -26.35
N THR A 410 3.08 4.20 -27.00
CA THR A 410 2.10 5.26 -26.71
C THR A 410 1.56 5.07 -25.29
N PRO A 411 1.09 6.15 -24.64
CA PRO A 411 0.48 6.07 -23.32
C PRO A 411 -0.67 5.05 -23.23
N CYS A 412 -1.49 4.93 -24.28
CA CYS A 412 -2.57 3.94 -24.34
C CYS A 412 -2.02 2.50 -24.30
N ASN A 413 -1.00 2.19 -25.11
CA ASN A 413 -0.35 0.88 -25.11
C ASN A 413 0.24 0.50 -23.72
N ILE A 414 0.77 1.48 -22.98
CA ILE A 414 1.31 1.23 -21.62
C ILE A 414 0.16 0.95 -20.65
N VAL A 415 -0.96 1.67 -20.77
CA VAL A 415 -2.15 1.43 -19.94
C VAL A 415 -2.78 0.06 -20.23
N GLN A 416 -2.85 -0.34 -21.49
CA GLN A 416 -3.33 -1.68 -21.88
C GLN A 416 -2.40 -2.79 -21.34
N GLU A 417 -1.08 -2.63 -21.48
CA GLU A 417 -0.10 -3.53 -20.86
C GLU A 417 -0.30 -3.60 -19.35
N ALA A 418 -0.53 -2.45 -18.68
CA ALA A 418 -0.82 -2.44 -17.25
C ALA A 418 -2.12 -3.16 -16.90
N SER A 419 -3.17 -3.06 -17.73
CA SER A 419 -4.43 -3.80 -17.52
C SER A 419 -4.22 -5.32 -17.57
N GLU A 420 -3.54 -5.82 -18.61
CA GLU A 420 -3.22 -7.24 -18.74
C GLU A 420 -2.46 -7.77 -17.53
N ARG A 421 -1.46 -7.00 -17.07
CA ARG A 421 -0.63 -7.35 -15.92
C ARG A 421 -1.42 -7.28 -14.61
N LEU A 422 -2.34 -6.33 -14.46
CA LEU A 422 -3.26 -6.26 -13.33
C LEU A 422 -4.19 -7.48 -13.28
N ARG A 423 -4.81 -7.86 -14.40
CA ARG A 423 -5.65 -9.07 -14.50
C ARG A 423 -4.91 -10.33 -14.10
N ALA A 424 -3.72 -10.52 -14.67
CA ALA A 424 -2.90 -11.69 -14.35
C ALA A 424 -2.45 -11.69 -12.87
N ALA A 425 -2.01 -10.54 -12.34
CA ALA A 425 -1.61 -10.42 -10.94
C ALA A 425 -2.79 -10.64 -9.97
N TRP A 426 -3.97 -10.10 -10.29
CA TRP A 426 -5.18 -10.30 -9.50
C TRP A 426 -5.50 -11.79 -9.40
N ARG A 427 -5.59 -12.50 -10.53
CA ARG A 427 -5.90 -13.95 -10.54
C ARG A 427 -4.90 -14.77 -9.72
N VAL A 428 -3.60 -14.42 -9.76
CA VAL A 428 -2.55 -15.08 -8.95
C VAL A 428 -2.65 -14.77 -7.45
N LEU A 429 -3.08 -13.57 -7.08
CA LEU A 429 -3.12 -13.10 -5.68
C LEU A 429 -4.47 -13.33 -5.00
N SER A 430 -5.56 -13.35 -5.75
CA SER A 430 -6.93 -13.45 -5.23
C SER A 430 -7.42 -14.90 -5.08
N THR A 431 -6.72 -15.85 -5.71
CA THR A 431 -7.09 -17.26 -5.67
C THR A 431 -5.97 -18.16 -5.13
N LYS A 432 -6.37 -19.27 -4.52
CA LYS A 432 -5.52 -20.39 -4.09
C LYS A 432 -5.96 -21.67 -4.78
N ALA A 433 -5.08 -22.68 -4.73
CA ALA A 433 -5.24 -24.00 -5.34
C ALA A 433 -5.18 -24.03 -6.88
N SER A 434 -5.61 -25.15 -7.48
CA SER A 434 -5.56 -25.34 -8.93
C SER A 434 -6.55 -24.43 -9.65
N ALA A 435 -6.22 -23.98 -10.86
CA ALA A 435 -7.15 -23.23 -11.70
C ALA A 435 -8.43 -24.00 -12.07
N ARG A 436 -8.46 -25.33 -11.87
CA ARG A 436 -9.68 -26.15 -12.03
C ARG A 436 -10.65 -26.01 -10.86
N GLN A 437 -10.14 -25.73 -9.66
CA GLN A 437 -10.90 -25.58 -8.42
C GLN A 437 -10.29 -24.44 -7.58
N PRO A 438 -10.40 -23.19 -8.04
CA PRO A 438 -9.84 -22.05 -7.34
C PRO A 438 -10.68 -21.73 -6.09
N TYR A 439 -10.01 -21.51 -4.95
CA TYR A 439 -10.63 -20.97 -3.75
C TYR A 439 -10.16 -19.53 -3.52
N VAL A 440 -10.97 -18.73 -2.84
CA VAL A 440 -10.62 -17.34 -2.49
C VAL A 440 -9.42 -17.31 -1.55
N ASP A 441 -8.45 -16.43 -1.80
CA ASP A 441 -7.39 -16.14 -0.82
C ASP A 441 -8.00 -15.32 0.34
N PRO A 442 -7.96 -15.82 1.59
CA PRO A 442 -8.56 -15.13 2.74
C PRO A 442 -7.90 -13.78 3.08
N ARG A 443 -6.76 -13.45 2.46
CA ARG A 443 -6.11 -12.13 2.60
C ARG A 443 -6.74 -11.07 1.71
N VAL A 444 -7.57 -11.44 0.74
CA VAL A 444 -8.33 -10.48 -0.07
C VAL A 444 -9.43 -9.87 0.79
N THR A 445 -9.55 -8.56 0.72
CA THR A 445 -10.49 -7.77 1.52
C THR A 445 -11.37 -6.92 0.61
N ALA A 446 -12.48 -6.42 1.14
CA ALA A 446 -13.35 -5.48 0.42
C ALA A 446 -12.60 -4.23 -0.09
N SER A 447 -11.51 -3.83 0.59
CA SER A 447 -10.66 -2.73 0.15
C SER A 447 -9.92 -3.04 -1.15
N HIS A 448 -9.37 -4.26 -1.28
CA HIS A 448 -8.69 -4.69 -2.50
C HIS A 448 -9.67 -4.77 -3.67
N ILE A 449 -10.89 -5.31 -3.44
CA ILE A 449 -11.95 -5.43 -4.45
C ILE A 449 -12.37 -4.04 -4.96
N ASN A 450 -12.70 -3.13 -4.05
CA ASN A 450 -13.10 -1.76 -4.41
C ASN A 450 -11.95 -1.02 -5.13
N GLY A 451 -10.72 -1.19 -4.65
CA GLY A 451 -9.53 -0.65 -5.31
C GLY A 451 -9.38 -1.17 -6.74
N TYR A 452 -9.56 -2.47 -6.94
CA TYR A 452 -9.45 -3.08 -8.26
C TYR A 452 -10.55 -2.63 -9.20
N MET A 453 -11.82 -2.65 -8.76
CA MET A 453 -12.97 -2.19 -9.54
C MET A 453 -12.80 -0.74 -10.03
N ARG A 454 -12.31 0.17 -9.16
CA ARG A 454 -12.00 1.56 -9.54
C ARG A 454 -10.90 1.67 -10.59
N THR A 455 -9.92 0.77 -10.55
CA THR A 455 -8.85 0.74 -11.55
C THR A 455 -9.34 0.20 -12.87
N LEU A 456 -10.15 -0.87 -12.88
CA LEU A 456 -10.76 -1.39 -14.10
C LEU A 456 -11.66 -0.35 -14.77
N ALA A 457 -12.47 0.36 -13.99
CA ALA A 457 -13.28 1.48 -14.47
C ALA A 457 -12.42 2.59 -15.10
N ALA A 458 -11.29 2.93 -14.47
CA ALA A 458 -10.38 3.93 -15.00
C ALA A 458 -9.66 3.48 -16.28
N ILE A 459 -9.53 2.17 -16.55
CA ILE A 459 -8.88 1.67 -17.78
C ILE A 459 -9.92 1.29 -18.85
N GLY A 460 -11.21 1.24 -18.51
CA GLY A 460 -12.28 0.81 -19.41
C GLY A 460 -12.33 -0.72 -19.62
N ASP A 461 -11.81 -1.52 -18.70
CA ASP A 461 -11.81 -3.00 -18.82
C ASP A 461 -13.16 -3.59 -18.36
N LEU A 462 -14.18 -3.42 -19.20
CA LEU A 462 -15.57 -3.80 -18.90
C LEU A 462 -15.75 -5.30 -18.64
N GLU A 463 -15.06 -6.14 -19.41
CA GLU A 463 -15.11 -7.60 -19.25
C GLU A 463 -14.66 -7.99 -17.85
N GLU A 464 -13.50 -7.50 -17.41
CA GLU A 464 -13.00 -7.84 -16.09
C GLU A 464 -13.85 -7.21 -14.97
N MET A 465 -14.50 -6.07 -15.19
CA MET A 465 -15.45 -5.50 -14.22
C MET A 465 -16.64 -6.42 -14.00
N VAL A 466 -17.21 -6.99 -15.08
CA VAL A 466 -18.30 -7.98 -15.01
C VAL A 466 -17.83 -9.24 -14.29
N LEU A 467 -16.66 -9.76 -14.65
CA LEU A 467 -16.07 -10.95 -14.01
C LEU A 467 -15.79 -10.72 -12.52
N LEU A 468 -15.27 -9.54 -12.15
CA LEU A 468 -15.00 -9.19 -10.77
C LEU A 468 -16.31 -9.13 -9.97
N LEU A 469 -17.37 -8.53 -10.51
CA LEU A 469 -18.66 -8.44 -9.83
C LEU A 469 -19.26 -9.83 -9.59
N CYS A 470 -19.28 -10.69 -10.63
CA CYS A 470 -19.71 -12.07 -10.50
C CYS A 470 -18.88 -12.82 -9.44
N TRP A 471 -17.55 -12.67 -9.46
CA TRP A 471 -16.65 -13.33 -8.52
C TRP A 471 -16.90 -12.88 -7.08
N VAL A 472 -17.16 -11.59 -6.87
CA VAL A 472 -17.47 -11.04 -5.54
C VAL A 472 -18.73 -11.70 -4.98
N VAL A 473 -19.78 -11.80 -5.78
CA VAL A 473 -21.08 -12.32 -5.37
C VAL A 473 -21.05 -13.83 -5.16
N ARG A 474 -20.44 -14.58 -6.08
CA ARG A 474 -20.50 -16.06 -6.08
C ARG A 474 -19.42 -16.74 -5.28
N ASP A 475 -18.22 -16.15 -5.21
CA ASP A 475 -17.05 -16.80 -4.61
C ASP A 475 -16.61 -16.10 -3.31
N TRP A 476 -16.43 -14.78 -3.34
CA TRP A 476 -15.84 -14.04 -2.22
C TRP A 476 -16.81 -13.79 -1.07
N ALA A 477 -17.99 -13.22 -1.35
CA ALA A 477 -18.95 -12.84 -0.31
C ALA A 477 -19.44 -14.04 0.52
N PRO A 478 -19.77 -15.21 -0.07
CA PRO A 478 -20.16 -16.39 0.71
C PRO A 478 -19.05 -16.88 1.64
N THR A 479 -17.78 -16.71 1.24
CA THR A 479 -16.61 -17.07 2.06
C THR A 479 -16.37 -16.07 3.20
N ALA A 480 -16.79 -14.81 3.02
CA ALA A 480 -16.55 -13.71 3.97
C ALA A 480 -17.72 -13.45 4.93
N ALA A 481 -18.94 -13.90 4.61
CA ALA A 481 -20.21 -13.47 5.22
C ALA A 481 -20.37 -13.66 6.75
N GLY A 482 -19.50 -14.43 7.41
CA GLY A 482 -19.54 -14.59 8.86
C GLY A 482 -19.06 -13.38 9.68
N ASP A 483 -18.20 -12.52 9.12
CA ASP A 483 -17.39 -11.55 9.88
C ASP A 483 -17.26 -10.15 9.23
N LEU A 484 -18.14 -9.78 8.28
CA LEU A 484 -17.98 -8.52 7.55
C LEU A 484 -18.30 -7.30 8.44
N SER A 485 -17.31 -6.42 8.60
CA SER A 485 -17.51 -5.14 9.26
C SER A 485 -18.38 -4.21 8.42
N LEU A 486 -19.07 -3.26 9.06
CA LEU A 486 -19.81 -2.19 8.37
C LEU A 486 -18.93 -1.42 7.38
N ALA A 487 -17.64 -1.26 7.70
CA ALA A 487 -16.69 -0.60 6.81
C ALA A 487 -16.41 -1.41 5.55
N ASP A 488 -16.39 -2.75 5.65
CA ASP A 488 -16.17 -3.64 4.51
C ASP A 488 -17.41 -3.72 3.62
N ALA A 489 -18.60 -3.81 4.22
CA ALA A 489 -19.86 -3.71 3.47
C ALA A 489 -19.93 -2.41 2.64
N ARG A 490 -19.62 -1.26 3.26
CA ARG A 490 -19.57 0.04 2.55
C ARG A 490 -18.56 0.06 1.40
N ARG A 491 -17.42 -0.62 1.53
CA ARG A 491 -16.42 -0.74 0.45
C ARG A 491 -16.93 -1.59 -0.69
N LEU A 492 -17.66 -2.67 -0.42
CA LEU A 492 -18.28 -3.50 -1.45
C LEU A 492 -19.40 -2.75 -2.18
N SER A 493 -20.30 -2.07 -1.45
CA SER A 493 -21.33 -1.22 -2.07
C SER A 493 -20.70 -0.17 -2.98
N ARG A 494 -19.58 0.45 -2.56
CA ARG A 494 -18.82 1.38 -3.41
C ARG A 494 -18.29 0.73 -4.69
N ALA A 495 -17.85 -0.53 -4.65
CA ALA A 495 -17.42 -1.24 -5.84
C ALA A 495 -18.59 -1.41 -6.84
N VAL A 496 -19.80 -1.72 -6.37
CA VAL A 496 -20.99 -1.81 -7.24
C VAL A 496 -21.41 -0.43 -7.75
N ILE A 497 -21.32 0.62 -6.93
CA ILE A 497 -21.57 1.99 -7.39
C ILE A 497 -20.60 2.37 -8.53
N VAL A 498 -19.32 2.03 -8.41
CA VAL A 498 -18.32 2.24 -9.47
C VAL A 498 -18.68 1.48 -10.75
N PHE A 499 -19.13 0.23 -10.63
CA PHE A 499 -19.61 -0.55 -11.77
C PHE A 499 -20.79 0.14 -12.47
N ARG A 500 -21.82 0.55 -11.70
CA ARG A 500 -22.98 1.27 -12.24
C ARG A 500 -22.63 2.62 -12.86
N ALA A 501 -21.68 3.35 -12.25
CA ALA A 501 -21.29 4.66 -12.74
C ALA A 501 -20.58 4.60 -14.10
N PHE A 502 -19.73 3.60 -14.31
CA PHE A 502 -18.76 3.63 -15.41
C PHE A 502 -18.81 2.44 -16.36
N ALA A 503 -19.30 1.26 -15.95
CA ALA A 503 -19.44 0.11 -16.83
C ALA A 503 -20.85 -0.05 -17.39
N GLU A 504 -21.88 0.08 -16.55
CA GLU A 504 -23.30 -0.02 -16.96
C GLU A 504 -23.64 0.82 -18.21
N PRO A 505 -23.20 2.08 -18.38
CA PRO A 505 -23.50 2.87 -19.57
C PRO A 505 -22.90 2.33 -20.89
N LEU A 506 -21.93 1.43 -20.82
CA LEU A 506 -21.18 0.89 -21.96
C LEU A 506 -21.48 -0.59 -22.24
N LEU A 507 -22.35 -1.21 -21.42
CA LEU A 507 -22.74 -2.61 -21.51
C LEU A 507 -24.15 -2.75 -22.11
N ASP A 508 -24.43 -3.93 -22.67
CA ASP A 508 -25.78 -4.27 -23.10
C ASP A 508 -26.73 -4.45 -21.91
N GLU A 509 -27.98 -4.01 -22.04
CA GLU A 509 -28.98 -4.05 -20.97
C GLU A 509 -29.25 -5.50 -20.50
N SER A 510 -29.13 -6.50 -21.37
CA SER A 510 -29.32 -7.90 -20.98
C SER A 510 -28.28 -8.38 -19.95
N ILE A 511 -27.03 -7.93 -20.09
CA ILE A 511 -25.93 -8.23 -19.16
C ILE A 511 -26.20 -7.54 -17.82
N VAL A 512 -26.54 -6.25 -17.87
CA VAL A 512 -26.82 -5.43 -16.68
C VAL A 512 -28.02 -5.99 -15.90
N ALA A 513 -29.09 -6.35 -16.59
CA ALA A 513 -30.29 -6.94 -15.97
C ALA A 513 -29.95 -8.27 -15.26
N SER A 514 -29.16 -9.13 -15.90
CA SER A 514 -28.73 -10.41 -15.33
C SER A 514 -27.90 -10.22 -14.05
N LEU A 515 -26.95 -9.27 -14.07
CA LEU A 515 -26.14 -8.95 -12.89
C LEU A 515 -26.97 -8.32 -11.76
N ARG A 516 -27.93 -7.46 -12.11
CA ARG A 516 -28.85 -6.84 -11.15
C ARG A 516 -29.68 -7.90 -10.43
N GLU A 517 -30.31 -8.80 -11.18
CA GLU A 517 -31.13 -9.89 -10.62
C GLU A 517 -30.31 -10.76 -9.67
N GLU A 518 -29.06 -11.09 -10.04
CA GLU A 518 -28.18 -11.89 -9.20
C GLU A 518 -27.81 -11.17 -7.89
N LEU A 519 -27.46 -9.88 -7.95
CA LEU A 519 -27.14 -9.11 -6.75
C LEU A 519 -28.35 -8.91 -5.83
N GLU A 520 -29.53 -8.66 -6.40
CA GLU A 520 -30.77 -8.49 -5.64
C GLU A 520 -31.16 -9.79 -4.93
N MET A 521 -31.09 -10.93 -5.61
CA MET A 521 -31.32 -12.24 -5.01
C MET A 521 -30.40 -12.49 -3.81
N HIS A 522 -29.10 -12.23 -3.96
CA HIS A 522 -28.16 -12.38 -2.85
C HIS A 522 -28.39 -11.38 -1.71
N SER A 523 -28.85 -10.17 -2.02
CA SER A 523 -29.19 -9.16 -1.00
C SER A 523 -30.40 -9.61 -0.17
N GLU A 524 -31.44 -10.14 -0.82
CA GLU A 524 -32.64 -10.68 -0.17
C GLU A 524 -32.32 -11.88 0.73
N GLU A 525 -31.33 -12.69 0.36
CA GLU A 525 -30.80 -13.80 1.18
C GLU A 525 -29.93 -13.33 2.38
N GLY A 526 -29.85 -12.01 2.62
CA GLY A 526 -29.08 -11.40 3.70
C GLY A 526 -27.65 -11.04 3.32
N GLY A 527 -27.35 -10.94 2.03
CA GLY A 527 -26.05 -10.56 1.49
C GLY A 527 -25.65 -9.11 1.82
N PRO A 528 -24.33 -8.82 1.90
CA PRO A 528 -23.82 -7.52 2.36
C PRO A 528 -23.86 -6.41 1.29
N VAL A 529 -24.39 -6.69 0.11
CA VAL A 529 -24.35 -5.80 -1.06
C VAL A 529 -25.74 -5.74 -1.68
N HIS A 530 -26.17 -4.56 -2.10
CA HIS A 530 -27.42 -4.32 -2.84
C HIS A 530 -27.11 -3.66 -4.19
N TRP A 531 -28.07 -3.66 -5.11
CA TRP A 531 -27.96 -2.88 -6.34
C TRP A 531 -28.17 -1.38 -6.03
N PRO A 532 -27.17 -0.50 -6.24
CA PRO A 532 -27.29 0.90 -5.88
C PRO A 532 -28.40 1.63 -6.63
N THR A 533 -28.92 2.71 -6.07
CA THR A 533 -29.86 3.63 -6.72
C THR A 533 -29.13 4.66 -7.60
N ASN A 534 -29.86 5.31 -8.51
CA ASN A 534 -29.27 6.38 -9.34
C ASN A 534 -28.76 7.56 -8.49
N GLN A 535 -29.46 7.87 -7.39
CA GLN A 535 -29.04 8.92 -6.46
C GLN A 535 -27.69 8.59 -5.80
N GLU A 536 -27.47 7.33 -5.40
CA GLU A 536 -26.17 6.90 -4.83
C GLU A 536 -25.04 7.00 -5.85
N VAL A 537 -25.32 6.70 -7.12
CA VAL A 537 -24.36 6.84 -8.23
C VAL A 537 -24.01 8.31 -8.47
N GLU A 538 -25.01 9.19 -8.55
CA GLU A 538 -24.81 10.65 -8.71
C GLU A 538 -23.99 11.23 -7.55
N GLN A 539 -24.35 10.92 -6.31
CA GLN A 539 -23.60 11.36 -5.12
C GLN A 539 -22.15 10.88 -5.13
N TYR A 540 -21.88 9.69 -5.67
CA TYR A 540 -20.52 9.16 -5.77
C TYR A 540 -19.68 9.88 -6.85
N ILE A 541 -20.30 10.23 -7.98
CA ILE A 541 -19.65 10.96 -9.06
C ILE A 541 -19.35 12.40 -8.62
N GLU A 542 -20.34 13.08 -8.04
CA GLU A 542 -20.23 14.48 -7.56
C GLU A 542 -19.38 14.61 -6.30
N GLY A 543 -19.27 13.54 -5.49
CA GLY A 543 -18.54 13.54 -4.23
C GLY A 543 -17.01 13.47 -4.36
N ASP A 544 -16.46 13.38 -5.58
CA ASP A 544 -15.01 13.39 -5.80
C ASP A 544 -14.45 14.81 -5.84
N GLU A 545 -13.81 15.24 -4.76
CA GLU A 545 -13.23 16.59 -4.62
C GLU A 545 -12.21 16.94 -5.71
N TRP A 546 -11.58 15.92 -6.31
CA TRP A 546 -10.58 16.10 -7.37
C TRP A 546 -11.20 16.08 -8.79
N GLY A 547 -12.50 15.83 -8.92
CA GLY A 547 -13.22 15.81 -10.20
C GLY A 547 -12.84 14.67 -11.15
N ASN A 548 -12.06 13.67 -10.71
CA ASN A 548 -11.66 12.55 -11.57
C ASN A 548 -12.87 11.70 -11.97
N HIS A 549 -13.79 11.45 -11.04
CA HIS A 549 -15.02 10.70 -11.32
C HIS A 549 -15.91 11.44 -12.31
N GLN A 550 -16.07 12.75 -12.14
CA GLN A 550 -16.83 13.59 -13.08
C GLN A 550 -16.19 13.58 -14.47
N ASN A 551 -14.87 13.76 -14.55
CA ASN A 551 -14.15 13.74 -15.82
C ASN A 551 -14.27 12.38 -16.53
N LEU A 552 -14.19 11.28 -15.78
CA LEU A 552 -14.36 9.93 -16.32
C LEU A 552 -15.78 9.72 -16.85
N HIS A 553 -16.79 10.15 -16.08
CA HIS A 553 -18.20 10.07 -16.48
C HIS A 553 -18.47 10.81 -17.78
N GLU A 554 -17.95 12.03 -17.93
CA GLU A 554 -18.12 12.81 -19.15
C GLU A 554 -17.38 12.20 -20.34
N VAL A 555 -16.18 11.64 -20.15
CA VAL A 555 -15.46 10.91 -21.20
C VAL A 555 -16.27 9.70 -21.68
N ILE A 556 -16.86 8.93 -20.76
CA ILE A 556 -17.70 7.77 -21.07
C ILE A 556 -18.96 8.19 -21.84
N LYS A 557 -19.63 9.26 -21.43
CA LYS A 557 -20.80 9.80 -22.17
C LYS A 557 -20.44 10.16 -23.61
N LEU A 558 -19.30 10.83 -23.81
CA LEU A 558 -18.82 11.20 -25.14
C LEU A 558 -18.54 9.94 -25.99
N ALA A 559 -17.83 8.96 -25.43
CA ALA A 559 -17.53 7.71 -26.12
C ALA A 559 -18.80 6.91 -26.49
N ALA A 560 -19.78 6.84 -25.58
CA ALA A 560 -21.07 6.19 -25.83
C ALA A 560 -21.87 6.87 -26.94
N ALA A 561 -21.89 8.22 -26.98
CA ALA A 561 -22.56 8.98 -28.02
C ALA A 561 -21.94 8.74 -29.41
N SER A 562 -20.60 8.74 -29.50
CA SER A 562 -19.88 8.45 -30.74
C SER A 562 -20.11 7.03 -31.24
N GLY A 563 -20.15 6.04 -30.34
CA GLY A 563 -20.45 4.64 -30.69
C GLY A 563 -21.87 4.45 -31.25
N GLN A 564 -22.86 5.15 -30.69
CA GLN A 564 -24.24 5.10 -31.20
C GLN A 564 -24.40 5.77 -32.58
N GLU A 565 -23.64 6.82 -32.88
CA GLU A 565 -23.62 7.45 -34.21
C GLU A 565 -22.96 6.54 -35.26
N GLN A 566 -21.86 5.88 -34.91
CA GLN A 566 -21.20 4.90 -35.79
C GLN A 566 -22.10 3.69 -36.09
N LEU A 567 -22.76 3.12 -35.09
CA LEU A 567 -23.73 2.04 -35.28
C LEU A 567 -24.91 2.47 -36.16
N LYS A 568 -25.43 3.69 -36.00
CA LYS A 568 -26.50 4.23 -36.88
C LYS A 568 -26.03 4.39 -38.33
N GLN A 569 -24.78 4.80 -38.56
CA GLN A 569 -24.20 4.92 -39.90
C GLN A 569 -23.95 3.54 -40.54
N GLU A 570 -23.46 2.55 -39.79
CA GLU A 570 -23.29 1.18 -40.28
C GLU A 570 -24.65 0.52 -40.61
N HIS A 571 -25.67 0.71 -39.76
CA HIS A 571 -27.02 0.23 -40.05
C HIS A 571 -27.67 0.94 -41.26
N GLN A 572 -27.35 2.22 -41.51
CA GLN A 572 -27.75 2.91 -42.74
C GLN A 572 -27.05 2.34 -43.97
N LEU A 573 -25.74 2.07 -43.91
CA LEU A 573 -24.98 1.48 -45.02
C LEU A 573 -25.48 0.06 -45.37
N LEU A 574 -25.70 -0.80 -44.37
CA LEU A 574 -26.28 -2.14 -44.54
C LEU A 574 -27.74 -2.10 -45.04
N GLY A 575 -28.51 -1.09 -44.64
CA GLY A 575 -29.85 -0.84 -45.17
C GLY A 575 -29.86 -0.40 -46.63
N THR A 576 -28.80 0.29 -47.08
CA THR A 576 -28.66 0.77 -48.47
C THR A 576 -28.21 -0.37 -49.39
N GLU A 577 -27.31 -1.25 -48.94
CA GLU A 577 -26.90 -2.45 -49.68
C GLU A 577 -28.06 -3.44 -49.90
N ARG A 578 -28.95 -3.64 -48.90
CA ARG A 578 -30.19 -4.42 -49.09
C ARG A 578 -31.15 -3.79 -50.10
N TYR A 579 -31.20 -2.47 -50.20
CA TYR A 579 -32.05 -1.78 -51.17
C TYR A 579 -31.51 -1.91 -52.61
N GLU A 580 -30.18 -1.90 -52.79
CA GLU A 580 -29.54 -2.13 -54.09
C GLU A 580 -29.67 -3.59 -54.56
N ASP A 581 -29.61 -4.57 -53.66
CA ASP A 581 -29.78 -5.98 -54.01
C ASP A 581 -31.24 -6.35 -54.33
N VAL A 582 -32.22 -5.75 -53.65
CA VAL A 582 -33.64 -5.90 -54.01
C VAL A 582 -33.96 -5.20 -55.34
N ALA A 583 -33.36 -4.03 -55.61
CA ALA A 583 -33.51 -3.35 -56.89
C ALA A 583 -32.88 -4.12 -58.07
N ARG A 584 -31.74 -4.80 -57.87
CA ARG A 584 -31.12 -5.70 -58.87
C ARG A 584 -31.93 -6.97 -59.09
N SER A 585 -32.57 -7.52 -58.04
CA SER A 585 -33.46 -8.69 -58.14
C SER A 585 -34.74 -8.38 -58.95
N TRP A 586 -35.31 -7.17 -58.82
CA TRP A 586 -36.52 -6.78 -59.54
C TRP A 586 -36.29 -6.31 -60.98
N GLY A 587 -35.05 -5.92 -61.34
CA GLY A 587 -34.66 -5.55 -62.70
C GLY A 587 -34.54 -6.74 -63.69
N SER A 588 -34.41 -7.97 -63.20
CA SER A 588 -34.23 -9.17 -64.04
C SER A 588 -35.54 -9.89 -64.45
N CYS A 589 -36.71 -9.39 -64.05
CA CYS A 589 -38.00 -10.04 -64.37
C CYS A 589 -38.82 -9.38 -65.50
N LYS A 590 -38.22 -8.47 -66.29
CA LYS A 590 -38.84 -7.92 -67.51
C LYS A 590 -37.97 -8.17 -68.73
N THR A 591 -37.82 -9.43 -69.11
CA THR A 591 -37.55 -9.83 -70.51
C THR A 591 -37.77 -11.33 -70.65
N ARG A 592 -38.99 -11.71 -71.03
CA ARG A 592 -39.26 -12.91 -71.83
C ARG A 592 -40.50 -12.69 -72.66
#